data_AF-A0A7W0F8U0-F1
#
_entry.id   AF-A0A7W0F8U0-F1
#
_cell.length_a   1.000
_cell.length_b   1.000
_cell.length_c   1.000
_cell.angle_alpha   90.00
_cell.angle_beta   90.00
_cell.angle_gamma   90.00
#
_symmetry.space_group_name_H-M   'P 1'
#
loop_
_entity.id
_entity.type
_entity.pdbx_description
1 polymer ?
#
loop_
_entity_poly.entity_id
_entity_poly.type
_entity_poly.pdbx_seq_one_letter_code
_entity_poly.pdbx_strand_id
1 'polypeptide(L)' 'MIDTHCHLTDKKFSGDRDEVISRAHEAGVEKMICVLTEFGGETIE' A
#
# COMPACT_ATOMS: atom_id res chain seq x y z
N MET A 1 -2.07 -11.65 -11.02
CA MET A 1 -2.06 -12.15 -9.63
C MET A 1 -2.69 -11.12 -8.70
N ILE A 2 -3.33 -11.52 -7.58
CA ILE A 2 -3.88 -10.57 -6.59
C ILE A 2 -3.08 -10.70 -5.28
N ASP A 3 -2.53 -9.59 -4.79
CA ASP A 3 -2.00 -9.49 -3.43
C ASP A 3 -3.16 -9.18 -2.48
N THR A 4 -3.59 -10.18 -1.71
CA THR A 4 -4.72 -10.06 -0.80
C THR A 4 -4.37 -9.40 0.53
N HIS A 5 -3.08 -9.16 0.82
CA HIS A 5 -2.65 -8.62 2.11
C HIS A 5 -1.29 -7.91 2.01
N CYS A 6 -1.34 -6.58 1.88
CA CYS A 6 -0.15 -5.73 1.95
C CYS A 6 -0.33 -4.59 2.96
N HIS A 7 0.78 -4.00 3.40
CA HIS A 7 0.82 -2.86 4.31
C HIS A 7 1.53 -1.67 3.67
N LEU A 8 1.04 -1.21 2.51
CA LEU A 8 1.65 -0.10 1.76
C LEU A 8 1.57 1.24 2.50
N THR A 9 0.64 1.39 3.45
CA THR A 9 0.50 2.58 4.30
C THR A 9 1.55 2.65 5.42
N ASP A 10 2.34 1.59 5.64
CA ASP A 10 3.43 1.57 6.61
C ASP A 10 4.45 2.70 6.31
N LYS A 11 4.93 3.36 7.37
CA LYS A 11 5.88 4.49 7.27
C LYS A 11 7.16 4.11 6.56
N LYS A 12 7.56 2.83 6.57
CA LYS A 12 8.74 2.36 5.84
C LYS A 12 8.69 2.62 4.33
N PHE A 13 7.49 2.70 3.76
CA PHE A 13 7.29 2.98 2.33
C PHE A 13 7.01 4.46 2.04
N SER A 14 7.09 5.34 3.04
CA SER A 14 6.77 6.76 2.84
C SER A 14 7.65 7.47 1.81
N GLY A 15 8.89 6.99 1.60
CA GLY A 15 9.82 7.57 0.63
C GLY A 15 9.67 7.05 -0.81
N ASP A 16 9.07 5.87 -1.01
CA ASP A 16 9.11 5.16 -2.30
C ASP A 16 7.82 4.38 -2.62
N ARG A 17 6.69 4.69 -1.98
CA ARG A 17 5.43 3.94 -2.09
C ARG A 17 5.00 3.71 -3.54
N ASP A 18 5.01 4.76 -4.36
CA ASP A 18 4.54 4.68 -5.74
C ASP A 18 5.46 3.80 -6.59
N GLU A 19 6.77 3.84 -6.32
CA GLU A 19 7.78 3.01 -6.99
C GLU A 19 7.63 1.54 -6.58
N VAL A 20 7.33 1.27 -5.31
CA VAL A 20 6.99 -0.08 -4.83
C VAL A 20 5.74 -0.62 -5.54
N ILE A 21 4.69 0.19 -5.69
CA ILE A 21 3.46 -0.18 -6.40
C ILE A 21 3.76 -0.45 -7.88
N SER A 22 4.54 0.41 -8.55
CA SER A 22 4.93 0.19 -9.96
C SER A 22 5.66 -1.13 -10.14
N ARG A 23 6.67 -1.40 -9.30
CA ARG A 23 7.43 -2.66 -9.34
C ARG A 23 6.54 -3.89 -9.10
N ALA A 24 5.56 -3.79 -8.20
CA ALA A 24 4.61 -4.87 -7.98
C ALA A 24 3.76 -5.16 -9.23
N HIS A 25 3.31 -4.12 -9.93
CA HIS A 25 2.60 -4.26 -11.20
C HIS A 25 3.48 -4.87 -12.30
N GLU A 26 4.73 -4.41 -12.43
CA GLU A 26 5.72 -4.99 -13.36
C GLU A 26 6.00 -6.47 -13.08
N ALA A 27 5.92 -6.89 -11.81
CA ALA A 27 6.05 -8.28 -11.38
C ALA A 27 4.77 -9.13 -11.56
N GLY A 28 3.67 -8.56 -12.08
CA GLY A 28 2.44 -9.30 -12.39
C GLY A 28 1.36 -9.26 -11.30
N VAL A 29 1.49 -8.38 -10.31
CA VAL A 29 0.40 -8.07 -9.37
C VAL A 29 -0.60 -7.14 -10.07
N GLU A 30 -1.85 -7.56 -10.21
CA GLU A 30 -2.89 -6.77 -10.89
C GLU A 30 -3.70 -5.92 -9.93
N LYS A 31 -3.93 -6.44 -8.71
CA LYS A 31 -4.70 -5.80 -7.64
C LYS A 31 -4.07 -6.10 -6.30
N MET A 32 -4.23 -5.16 -5.37
CA MET A 32 -3.65 -5.21 -4.03
C MET A 32 -4.72 -4.79 -3.02
N ILE A 33 -4.84 -5.53 -1.91
CA ILE A 33 -5.66 -5.15 -0.76
C ILE A 33 -4.70 -4.66 0.33
N CYS A 34 -4.76 -3.36 0.62
CA CYS A 34 -3.92 -2.73 1.65
C CYS A 34 -4.64 -2.74 2.99
N VAL A 35 -4.10 -3.49 3.95
CA VAL A 35 -4.66 -3.62 5.30
C VAL A 35 -4.08 -2.51 6.17
N LEU A 36 -4.95 -1.64 6.68
CA LEU A 36 -4.58 -0.63 7.67
C LEU A 36 -4.43 -1.27 9.05
N THR A 37 -3.33 -0.97 9.73
CA THR A 37 -3.06 -1.37 11.12
C THR A 37 -3.13 -0.19 12.10
N GLU A 38 -3.09 1.04 11.58
CA GLU A 38 -3.17 2.27 12.36
C GLU A 38 -4.08 3.27 11.62
N PHE A 39 -4.93 3.96 12.36
CA PHE A 39 -5.74 5.06 11.84
C PHE A 39 -5.14 6.38 12.31
N GLY A 40 -4.54 7.14 11.40
CA GLY A 40 -4.15 8.52 11.65
C GLY A 40 -5.40 9.39 11.55
N GLY A 41 -6.15 9.51 12.64
CA GLY A 41 -7.39 10.27 12.65
C GLY A 41 -7.14 11.75 12.39
N GLU A 42 -7.35 12.20 11.16
CA GLU A 42 -7.77 13.57 10.92
C GLU A 42 -9.28 13.63 11.16
N THR A 43 -9.69 14.49 12.08
CA THR A 43 -11.12 14.77 12.30
C THR A 43 -11.66 15.37 11.01
N ILE A 44 -12.60 14.69 10.38
CA ILE A 44 -13.39 15.27 9.30
C ILE A 44 -14.37 16.22 10.02
N GLU A 45 -14.10 17.54 9.99
CA GLU A 45 -15.09 18.55 10.38
C GLU A 45 -16.26 18.59 9.40
#